data_AF-A0A952N6B9-F1
#
_entry.id   AF-A0A952N6B9-F1
#
_cell.length_a   1.000
_cell.length_b   1.000
_cell.length_c   1.000
_cell.angle_alpha   90.00
_cell.angle_beta   90.00
_cell.angle_gamma   90.00
#
_symmetry.space_group_name_H-M   'P 1'
#
loop_
_entity.id
_entity.type
_entity.pdbx_description
1 polymer ?
#
loop_
_entity_poly.entity_id
_entity_poly.type
_entity_poly.pdbx_seq_one_letter_code
_entity_poly.pdbx_strand_id
1 'polypeptide(L)'
;MAILGRPEGIFDLNDSDKCVGSYLTKDDVKEILLVNDNDLSKVNFNTVDKNEVVDERQIQKLWYDNKIPNAIPVEKSSLDELLLIAIIKRTYPNIQIERQINVKRFSIDLKLSLEGNPPIFLEFDGPSHFALSRYGPPKHEPFRKKKIVEDATGIEVVNWAYWIQRCSSNVKALFDNSIKGYGVLWSTEIHFGMFVFENSAEIIEVITKRFNAIDKSGFGYFYGGQTRERNNPEHPIIEKIKSGKADVGLIIPKGSSDRNFWLPEKLKQ
;
A
#
# COMPACT_ATOMS: atom_id res chain seq x y z
N MET A 1 12.52 -5.02 -7.04
CA MET A 1 11.94 -6.37 -6.87
C MET A 1 12.39 -7.10 -5.60
N ALA A 2 13.35 -6.59 -4.80
CA ALA A 2 13.75 -7.20 -3.51
C ALA A 2 12.87 -6.80 -2.31
N ILE A 3 11.75 -6.12 -2.57
CA ILE A 3 10.87 -5.57 -1.55
C ILE A 3 9.69 -6.52 -1.28
N LEU A 4 9.23 -7.24 -2.31
CA LEU A 4 8.11 -8.16 -2.20
C LEU A 4 8.62 -9.59 -1.95
N GLY A 5 8.24 -10.18 -0.82
CA GLY A 5 8.45 -11.56 -0.40
C GLY A 5 7.61 -12.56 -1.19
N ARG A 6 7.29 -13.72 -0.59
CA ARG A 6 6.52 -14.78 -1.26
C ARG A 6 5.07 -14.35 -1.50
N PRO A 7 4.47 -14.66 -2.67
CA PRO A 7 3.10 -14.29 -2.95
C PRO A 7 2.13 -15.19 -2.17
N GLU A 8 1.19 -14.54 -1.50
CA GLU A 8 0.19 -15.10 -0.61
C GLU A 8 -1.10 -14.28 -0.65
N GLY A 9 -2.23 -14.95 -0.41
CA GLY A 9 -3.56 -14.34 -0.41
C GLY A 9 -4.06 -13.93 -1.81
N ILE A 10 -5.37 -14.04 -2.03
CA ILE A 10 -6.04 -13.50 -3.21
C ILE A 10 -6.54 -12.11 -2.88
N PHE A 11 -6.13 -11.13 -3.68
CA PHE A 11 -6.73 -9.81 -3.70
C PHE A 11 -7.94 -9.82 -4.63
N ASP A 12 -9.01 -9.12 -4.25
CA ASP A 12 -10.24 -8.98 -5.02
C ASP A 12 -10.67 -7.51 -4.98
N LEU A 13 -10.80 -6.88 -6.16
CA LEU A 13 -11.26 -5.49 -6.23
C LEU A 13 -12.70 -5.32 -5.70
N ASN A 14 -13.53 -6.35 -5.72
CA ASN A 14 -14.93 -6.29 -5.26
C ASN A 14 -15.04 -6.27 -3.73
N ASP A 15 -14.10 -6.89 -3.03
CA ASP A 15 -14.07 -6.95 -1.56
C ASP A 15 -12.68 -6.58 -1.03
N SER A 16 -12.12 -5.49 -1.56
CA SER A 16 -10.76 -5.01 -1.24
C SER A 16 -10.52 -4.73 0.24
N ASP A 17 -11.56 -4.55 1.04
CA ASP A 17 -11.46 -4.41 2.50
C ASP A 17 -11.10 -5.74 3.17
N LYS A 18 -11.64 -6.87 2.67
CA LYS A 18 -11.41 -8.20 3.25
C LYS A 18 -10.33 -9.00 2.53
N CYS A 19 -10.24 -8.91 1.22
CA CYS A 19 -9.37 -9.75 0.39
C CYS A 19 -7.98 -9.09 0.26
N VAL A 20 -7.02 -9.51 1.09
CA VAL A 20 -5.66 -8.95 1.10
C VAL A 20 -4.67 -9.98 0.60
N GLY A 21 -3.97 -9.67 -0.49
CA GLY A 21 -2.98 -10.57 -1.05
C GLY A 21 -2.31 -10.06 -2.32
N SER A 22 -1.43 -10.90 -2.86
CA SER A 22 -0.59 -10.62 -4.06
C SER A 22 -1.05 -11.38 -5.29
N TYR A 23 -1.94 -12.35 -5.13
CA TYR A 23 -2.56 -12.99 -6.27
C TYR A 23 -3.70 -12.09 -6.76
N LEU A 24 -3.56 -11.61 -7.99
CA LEU A 24 -4.61 -10.86 -8.69
C LEU A 24 -5.44 -11.84 -9.52
N THR A 25 -6.76 -11.71 -9.46
CA THR A 25 -7.63 -12.47 -10.36
C THR A 25 -7.48 -11.96 -11.80
N LYS A 26 -7.80 -12.81 -12.78
CA LYS A 26 -7.80 -12.41 -14.19
C LYS A 26 -8.70 -11.20 -14.46
N ASP A 27 -9.86 -11.13 -13.81
CA ASP A 27 -10.79 -10.02 -13.97
C ASP A 27 -10.24 -8.72 -13.37
N ASP A 28 -9.58 -8.78 -12.20
CA ASP A 28 -8.92 -7.61 -11.62
C ASP A 28 -7.79 -7.11 -12.52
N VAL A 29 -6.98 -8.00 -13.10
CA VAL A 29 -5.89 -7.60 -14.00
C VAL A 29 -6.42 -6.85 -15.23
N LYS A 30 -7.55 -7.30 -15.81
CA LYS A 30 -8.20 -6.62 -16.93
C LYS A 30 -8.61 -5.19 -16.55
N GLU A 31 -9.23 -5.03 -15.39
CA GLU A 31 -9.68 -3.72 -14.93
C GLU A 31 -8.50 -2.79 -14.59
N ILE A 32 -7.49 -3.29 -13.88
CA ILE A 32 -6.33 -2.50 -13.45
C ILE A 32 -5.53 -1.99 -14.66
N LEU A 33 -5.31 -2.84 -15.67
CA LEU A 33 -4.51 -2.49 -16.84
C LEU A 33 -5.33 -1.93 -18.02
N LEU A 34 -6.67 -1.92 -17.90
CA LEU A 34 -7.62 -1.53 -18.94
C LEU A 34 -7.48 -2.37 -20.23
N VAL A 35 -7.42 -3.70 -20.07
CA VAL A 35 -7.22 -4.66 -21.16
C VAL A 35 -8.31 -5.72 -21.22
N ASN A 36 -8.36 -6.48 -22.32
CA ASN A 36 -9.30 -7.58 -22.52
C ASN A 36 -8.62 -8.95 -22.36
N ASP A 37 -9.41 -10.03 -22.37
CA ASP A 37 -8.89 -11.40 -22.21
C ASP A 37 -7.82 -11.77 -23.25
N ASN A 38 -7.94 -11.29 -24.49
CA ASN A 38 -6.99 -11.58 -25.58
C ASN A 38 -5.60 -10.97 -25.32
N ASP A 39 -5.55 -9.82 -24.64
CA ASP A 39 -4.30 -9.13 -24.29
C ASP A 39 -3.52 -9.90 -23.22
N LEU A 40 -4.20 -10.73 -22.44
CA LEU A 40 -3.63 -11.54 -21.37
C LEU A 40 -3.16 -12.93 -21.82
N SER A 41 -3.17 -13.21 -23.12
CA SER A 41 -2.79 -14.52 -23.69
C SER A 41 -1.36 -15.01 -23.34
N LYS A 42 -0.46 -14.09 -22.96
CA LYS A 42 0.91 -14.40 -22.52
C LYS A 42 1.08 -14.49 -21.00
N VAL A 43 0.01 -14.25 -20.23
CA VAL A 43 0.03 -14.30 -18.78
C VAL A 43 -0.31 -15.72 -18.33
N ASN A 44 0.57 -16.31 -17.52
CA ASN A 44 0.37 -17.64 -16.98
C ASN A 44 -0.45 -17.58 -15.69
N PHE A 45 -1.76 -17.71 -15.80
CA PHE A 45 -2.65 -17.85 -14.65
C PHE A 45 -2.55 -19.26 -14.06
N ASN A 46 -2.62 -19.35 -12.74
CA ASN A 46 -2.75 -20.59 -12.00
C ASN A 46 -4.11 -20.63 -11.31
N THR A 47 -4.62 -21.81 -11.00
CA THR A 47 -5.85 -21.94 -10.22
C THR A 47 -5.55 -22.02 -8.73
N VAL A 48 -6.07 -21.07 -7.95
CA VAL A 48 -6.04 -21.08 -6.48
C VAL A 48 -7.46 -20.88 -5.98
N ASP A 49 -7.96 -21.77 -5.12
CA ASP A 49 -9.32 -21.72 -4.58
C ASP A 49 -10.41 -21.56 -5.65
N LYS A 50 -10.25 -22.24 -6.79
CA LYS A 50 -11.12 -22.19 -7.99
C LYS A 50 -11.09 -20.87 -8.77
N ASN A 51 -10.24 -19.91 -8.40
CA ASN A 51 -10.04 -18.66 -9.13
C ASN A 51 -8.80 -18.76 -10.03
N GLU A 52 -8.87 -18.20 -11.24
CA GLU A 52 -7.71 -17.97 -12.09
C GLU A 52 -6.94 -16.74 -11.61
N VAL A 53 -5.74 -16.96 -11.08
CA VAL A 53 -4.94 -15.92 -10.43
C VAL A 53 -3.50 -15.88 -10.92
N VAL A 54 -2.85 -14.74 -10.73
CA VAL A 54 -1.45 -14.52 -11.08
C VAL A 54 -0.78 -13.67 -10.01
N ASP A 55 0.49 -13.96 -9.73
CA ASP A 55 1.32 -13.14 -8.83
C ASP A 55 1.49 -11.73 -9.40
N GLU A 56 1.16 -10.70 -8.61
CA GLU A 56 1.27 -9.28 -8.99
C GLU A 56 2.67 -8.92 -9.53
N ARG A 57 3.73 -9.59 -9.06
CA ARG A 57 5.11 -9.37 -9.53
C ARG A 57 5.29 -9.83 -10.97
N GLN A 58 4.61 -10.91 -11.36
CA GLN A 58 4.64 -11.38 -12.74
C GLN A 58 3.89 -10.42 -13.66
N ILE A 59 2.73 -9.92 -13.23
CA ILE A 59 1.99 -8.88 -13.96
C ILE A 59 2.83 -7.62 -14.10
N GLN A 60 3.42 -7.12 -13.01
CA GLN A 60 4.28 -5.95 -13.03
C GLN A 60 5.44 -6.12 -14.01
N LYS A 61 6.12 -7.27 -13.99
CA LYS A 61 7.22 -7.56 -14.92
C LYS A 61 6.76 -7.59 -16.37
N LEU A 62 5.68 -8.31 -16.68
CA LEU A 62 5.16 -8.41 -18.04
C LEU A 62 4.70 -7.04 -18.56
N TRP A 63 4.05 -6.25 -17.71
CA TRP A 63 3.62 -4.91 -18.04
C TRP A 63 4.81 -3.97 -18.29
N TYR A 64 5.82 -3.95 -17.40
CA TYR A 64 7.03 -3.16 -17.58
C TYR A 64 7.84 -3.55 -18.82
N ASP A 65 7.81 -4.83 -19.19
CA ASP A 65 8.44 -5.36 -20.41
C ASP A 65 7.59 -5.11 -21.68
N ASN A 66 6.45 -4.40 -21.60
CA ASN A 66 5.48 -4.20 -22.68
C ASN A 66 5.00 -5.51 -23.33
N LYS A 67 4.87 -6.59 -22.54
CA LYS A 67 4.44 -7.91 -23.00
C LYS A 67 2.93 -8.13 -22.95
N ILE A 68 2.18 -7.21 -22.35
CA ILE A 68 0.71 -7.18 -22.33
C ILE A 68 0.27 -6.12 -23.35
N PRO A 69 -0.24 -6.51 -24.53
CA PRO A 69 -0.70 -5.57 -25.56
C PRO A 69 -1.82 -4.67 -25.04
N ASN A 70 -1.94 -3.45 -25.59
CA ASN A 70 -3.00 -2.48 -25.27
C ASN A 70 -3.10 -2.02 -23.81
N ALA A 71 -2.27 -2.54 -22.91
CA ALA A 71 -2.20 -2.07 -21.54
C ALA A 71 -1.82 -0.59 -21.49
N ILE A 72 -2.32 0.10 -20.47
CA ILE A 72 -1.92 1.48 -20.17
C ILE A 72 -0.38 1.60 -20.17
N PRO A 73 0.22 2.65 -20.75
CA PRO A 73 1.67 2.80 -20.77
C PRO A 73 2.28 2.85 -19.36
N VAL A 74 3.50 2.33 -19.22
CA VAL A 74 4.27 2.27 -17.96
C VAL A 74 4.69 3.65 -17.46
N GLU A 75 4.53 4.71 -18.28
CA GLU A 75 5.10 6.03 -18.03
C GLU A 75 4.76 6.58 -16.63
N LYS A 76 5.80 6.70 -15.80
CA LYS A 76 5.77 7.25 -14.43
C LYS A 76 4.67 6.66 -13.55
N SER A 77 4.33 5.39 -13.76
CA SER A 77 3.25 4.70 -13.07
C SER A 77 3.75 3.40 -12.47
N SER A 78 3.35 3.12 -11.23
CA SER A 78 3.52 1.79 -10.62
C SER A 78 2.25 0.95 -10.74
N LEU A 79 2.37 -0.38 -10.60
CA LEU A 79 1.19 -1.26 -10.56
C LEU A 79 0.33 -0.95 -9.32
N ASP A 80 0.98 -0.59 -8.21
CA ASP A 80 0.32 -0.14 -6.97
C ASP A 80 -0.59 1.07 -7.21
N GLU A 81 -0.10 2.08 -7.95
CA GLU A 81 -0.89 3.24 -8.35
C GLU A 81 -2.11 2.86 -9.18
N LEU A 82 -1.95 1.99 -10.19
CA LEU A 82 -3.06 1.57 -11.03
C LEU A 82 -4.11 0.79 -10.24
N LEU A 83 -3.67 -0.09 -9.34
CA LEU A 83 -4.55 -0.86 -8.47
C LEU A 83 -5.33 0.08 -7.55
N LEU A 84 -4.68 1.08 -6.93
CA LEU A 84 -5.39 2.03 -6.09
C LEU A 84 -6.35 2.92 -6.90
N ILE A 85 -5.98 3.34 -8.12
CA ILE A 85 -6.90 4.07 -9.01
C ILE A 85 -8.17 3.25 -9.30
N ALA A 86 -8.04 1.94 -9.55
CA ALA A 86 -9.19 1.06 -9.75
C ALA A 86 -10.09 1.02 -8.51
N ILE A 87 -9.52 0.86 -7.31
CA ILE A 87 -10.27 0.91 -6.03
C ILE A 87 -10.94 2.27 -5.85
N ILE A 88 -10.26 3.37 -6.13
CA ILE A 88 -10.81 4.73 -6.00
C ILE A 88 -12.03 4.89 -6.90
N LYS A 89 -11.94 4.49 -8.18
CA LYS A 89 -13.05 4.55 -9.13
C LYS A 89 -14.22 3.66 -8.74
N ARG A 90 -13.96 2.48 -8.18
CA ARG A 90 -15.01 1.61 -7.64
C ARG A 90 -15.70 2.20 -6.41
N THR A 91 -14.91 2.81 -5.52
CA THR A 91 -15.42 3.43 -4.29
C THR A 91 -16.26 4.67 -4.57
N TYR A 92 -15.80 5.52 -5.50
CA TYR A 92 -16.45 6.75 -5.90
C TYR A 92 -16.49 6.88 -7.44
N PRO A 93 -17.52 6.34 -8.12
CA PRO A 93 -17.59 6.32 -9.59
C PRO A 93 -17.56 7.69 -10.26
N ASN A 94 -17.97 8.76 -9.57
CA ASN A 94 -17.99 10.13 -10.07
C ASN A 94 -16.73 10.94 -9.73
N ILE A 95 -15.74 10.35 -9.04
CA ILE A 95 -14.51 11.06 -8.66
C ILE A 95 -13.68 11.43 -9.88
N GLN A 96 -13.19 12.66 -9.91
CA GLN A 96 -12.22 13.10 -10.91
C GLN A 96 -10.81 12.79 -10.41
N ILE A 97 -10.02 12.14 -11.27
CA ILE A 97 -8.64 11.74 -10.97
C ILE A 97 -7.72 12.38 -12.00
N GLU A 98 -6.90 13.32 -11.57
CA GLU A 98 -5.81 13.87 -12.37
C GLU A 98 -4.49 13.22 -11.92
N ARG A 99 -3.63 12.84 -12.86
CA ARG A 99 -2.38 12.11 -12.57
C ARG A 99 -1.16 12.98 -12.83
N GLN A 100 -0.09 12.79 -12.06
CA GLN A 100 1.23 13.39 -12.30
C GLN A 100 1.16 14.92 -12.41
N ILE A 101 0.54 15.56 -11.41
CA ILE A 101 0.29 17.00 -11.36
C ILE A 101 1.56 17.73 -10.94
N ASN A 102 2.01 18.68 -11.75
CA ASN A 102 3.19 19.47 -11.42
C ASN A 102 2.83 20.59 -10.44
N VAL A 103 3.46 20.58 -9.27
CA VAL A 103 3.43 21.66 -8.28
C VAL A 103 4.85 22.09 -7.95
N LYS A 104 5.21 23.34 -8.33
CA LYS A 104 6.59 23.83 -8.28
C LYS A 104 7.53 22.88 -9.04
N ARG A 105 8.48 22.26 -8.33
CA ARG A 105 9.46 21.29 -8.87
C ARG A 105 9.04 19.83 -8.69
N PHE A 106 7.87 19.59 -8.09
CA PHE A 106 7.41 18.25 -7.73
C PHE A 106 6.33 17.79 -8.69
N SER A 107 6.35 16.49 -9.01
CA SER A 107 5.22 15.80 -9.63
C SER A 107 4.46 15.09 -8.50
N ILE A 108 3.18 15.39 -8.36
CA ILE A 108 2.27 14.76 -7.40
C ILE A 108 1.55 13.62 -8.10
N ASP A 109 1.50 12.45 -7.50
CA ASP A 109 1.02 11.25 -8.19
C ASP A 109 -0.45 11.38 -8.60
N LEU A 110 -1.33 11.79 -7.69
CA LEU A 110 -2.75 12.03 -7.98
C LEU A 110 -3.28 13.32 -7.35
N LYS A 111 -4.27 13.91 -8.02
CA LYS A 111 -5.23 14.84 -7.44
C LYS A 111 -6.62 14.23 -7.58
N LEU A 112 -7.31 14.14 -6.46
CA LEU A 112 -8.66 13.60 -6.35
C LEU A 112 -9.63 14.76 -6.11
N SER A 113 -10.69 14.82 -6.90
CA SER A 113 -11.77 15.79 -6.71
C SER A 113 -13.11 15.06 -6.69
N LEU A 114 -13.76 15.07 -5.52
CA LEU A 114 -15.07 14.49 -5.27
C LEU A 114 -16.06 15.61 -4.98
N GLU A 115 -17.22 15.57 -5.62
CA GLU A 115 -18.26 16.59 -5.41
C GLU A 115 -18.63 16.71 -3.92
N GLY A 116 -18.80 17.96 -3.45
CA GLY A 116 -19.10 18.26 -2.05
C GLY A 116 -17.91 18.15 -1.09
N ASN A 117 -16.71 17.81 -1.57
CA ASN A 117 -15.51 17.67 -0.74
C ASN A 117 -14.36 18.56 -1.26
N PRO A 118 -13.48 19.06 -0.37
CA PRO A 118 -12.23 19.67 -0.81
C PRO A 118 -11.39 18.69 -1.64
N PRO A 119 -10.64 19.17 -2.65
CA PRO A 119 -9.71 18.32 -3.38
C PRO A 119 -8.59 17.85 -2.45
N ILE A 120 -8.01 16.69 -2.76
CA ILE A 120 -6.89 16.11 -2.03
C ILE A 120 -5.82 15.68 -3.04
N PHE A 121 -4.56 15.94 -2.72
CA PHE A 121 -3.41 15.35 -3.39
C PHE A 121 -3.03 14.02 -2.72
N LEU A 122 -2.67 13.02 -3.50
CA LEU A 122 -2.19 11.73 -3.02
C LEU A 122 -0.78 11.44 -3.52
N GLU A 123 0.07 10.98 -2.61
CA GLU A 123 1.46 10.59 -2.85
C GLU A 123 1.69 9.13 -2.45
N PHE A 124 2.26 8.33 -3.34
CA PHE A 124 2.51 6.91 -3.07
C PHE A 124 3.91 6.72 -2.49
N ASP A 125 3.96 6.40 -1.20
CA ASP A 125 5.23 6.19 -0.51
C ASP A 125 5.56 4.71 -0.40
N GLY A 126 6.28 4.20 -1.41
CA GLY A 126 6.92 2.89 -1.36
C GLY A 126 8.04 2.81 -0.30
N PRO A 127 8.57 1.61 0.02
CA PRO A 127 9.53 1.43 1.12
C PRO A 127 10.83 2.25 1.02
N SER A 128 11.27 2.61 -0.18
CA SER A 128 12.46 3.45 -0.39
C SER A 128 12.33 4.87 0.14
N HIS A 129 11.13 5.30 0.53
CA HIS A 129 10.90 6.59 1.21
C HIS A 129 11.21 6.53 2.70
N PHE A 130 11.36 5.32 3.27
CA PHE A 130 11.52 5.12 4.71
C PHE A 130 12.75 4.29 5.09
N ALA A 131 13.16 3.36 4.23
CA ALA A 131 14.26 2.43 4.48
C ALA A 131 15.40 2.59 3.45
N LEU A 132 16.56 2.00 3.76
CA LEU A 132 17.68 1.92 2.83
C LEU A 132 17.25 1.26 1.52
N SER A 133 17.60 1.88 0.41
CA SER A 133 17.39 1.35 -0.94
C SER A 133 18.72 1.12 -1.65
N ARG A 134 18.69 0.52 -2.85
CA ARG A 134 19.87 0.41 -3.71
C ARG A 134 20.51 1.77 -4.08
N TYR A 135 19.77 2.86 -3.91
CA TYR A 135 20.21 4.23 -4.18
C TYR A 135 20.66 4.99 -2.91
N GLY A 136 20.75 4.29 -1.78
CA GLY A 136 21.08 4.86 -0.48
C GLY A 136 19.84 5.18 0.38
N PRO A 137 20.04 5.85 1.52
CA PRO A 137 18.96 6.26 2.41
C PRO A 137 18.09 7.36 1.80
N PRO A 138 16.82 7.48 2.23
CA PRO A 138 16.00 8.65 1.98
C PRO A 138 16.75 9.94 2.33
N LYS A 139 16.78 10.90 1.42
CA LYS A 139 17.49 12.18 1.63
C LYS A 139 16.73 13.14 2.55
N HIS A 140 15.42 12.99 2.62
CA HIS A 140 14.51 13.90 3.32
C HIS A 140 13.46 13.09 4.05
N GLU A 141 12.96 13.65 5.15
CA GLU A 141 11.78 13.15 5.82
C GLU A 141 10.55 13.15 4.87
N PRO A 142 9.67 12.15 4.95
CA PRO A 142 8.50 12.01 4.06
C PRO A 142 7.60 13.26 4.01
N PHE A 143 7.47 14.01 5.11
CA PHE A 143 6.58 15.17 5.18
C PHE A 143 7.12 16.45 4.51
N ARG A 144 8.39 16.46 4.09
CA ARG A 144 8.99 17.66 3.47
C ARG A 144 8.28 18.05 2.18
N LYS A 145 7.98 17.07 1.31
CA LYS A 145 7.29 17.31 0.03
C LYS A 145 5.86 17.80 0.29
N LYS A 146 5.13 17.08 1.16
CA LYS A 146 3.79 17.44 1.65
C LYS A 146 3.71 18.90 2.06
N LYS A 147 4.54 19.33 3.02
CA LYS A 147 4.53 20.71 3.51
C LYS A 147 4.73 21.75 2.40
N ILE A 148 5.70 21.55 1.51
CA ILE A 148 6.01 22.54 0.45
C ILE A 148 4.85 22.69 -0.55
N VAL A 149 4.14 21.59 -0.82
CA VAL A 149 3.01 21.53 -1.76
C VAL A 149 1.75 22.08 -1.12
N GLU A 150 1.46 21.72 0.13
CA GLU A 150 0.35 22.28 0.92
C GLU A 150 0.50 23.79 1.08
N ASP A 151 1.67 24.28 1.50
CA ASP A 151 1.97 25.71 1.63
C ASP A 151 1.84 26.46 0.28
N ALA A 152 2.00 25.76 -0.86
CA ALA A 152 1.90 26.35 -2.19
C ALA A 152 0.49 26.41 -2.77
N THR A 153 -0.38 25.48 -2.36
CA THR A 153 -1.66 25.22 -3.04
C THR A 153 -2.86 25.37 -2.13
N GLY A 154 -2.67 25.29 -0.80
CA GLY A 154 -3.75 25.18 0.17
C GLY A 154 -4.51 23.84 0.12
N ILE A 155 -4.04 22.88 -0.68
CA ILE A 155 -4.66 21.55 -0.85
C ILE A 155 -3.89 20.55 -0.01
N GLU A 156 -4.60 19.74 0.78
CA GLU A 156 -4.00 18.66 1.59
C GLU A 156 -3.27 17.65 0.70
N VAL A 157 -2.07 17.23 1.12
CA VAL A 157 -1.33 16.11 0.52
C VAL A 157 -1.36 14.92 1.47
N VAL A 158 -2.03 13.85 1.09
CA VAL A 158 -2.08 12.62 1.88
C VAL A 158 -1.01 11.64 1.37
N ASN A 159 -0.15 11.19 2.28
CA ASN A 159 0.86 10.17 2.03
C ASN A 159 0.21 8.77 2.14
N TRP A 160 0.05 8.07 1.02
CA TRP A 160 -0.37 6.66 1.00
C TRP A 160 0.87 5.78 1.08
N ALA A 161 1.33 5.54 2.31
CA ALA A 161 2.47 4.66 2.52
C ALA A 161 2.13 3.18 2.24
N TYR A 162 3.13 2.41 1.84
CA TYR A 162 2.96 1.00 1.43
C TYR A 162 2.34 0.06 2.48
N TRP A 163 2.26 0.48 3.75
CA TRP A 163 1.59 -0.27 4.82
C TRP A 163 0.11 0.10 4.99
N ILE A 164 -0.38 1.12 4.29
CA ILE A 164 -1.80 1.47 4.24
C ILE A 164 -2.46 0.57 3.21
N GLN A 165 -3.42 -0.25 3.64
CA GLN A 165 -4.07 -1.23 2.78
C GLN A 165 -4.70 -0.55 1.57
N ARG A 166 -4.45 -1.08 0.37
CA ARG A 166 -5.15 -0.68 -0.85
C ARG A 166 -6.59 -1.20 -0.75
N CYS A 167 -7.52 -0.43 -0.19
CA CYS A 167 -8.91 -0.84 0.01
C CYS A 167 -9.93 0.32 0.05
N SER A 168 -11.20 -0.03 -0.09
CA SER A 168 -12.31 0.92 -0.17
C SER A 168 -12.50 1.74 1.10
N SER A 169 -12.35 1.14 2.29
CA SER A 169 -12.41 1.88 3.57
C SER A 169 -11.34 2.95 3.68
N ASN A 170 -10.11 2.68 3.21
CA ASN A 170 -9.04 3.69 3.24
C ASN A 170 -9.29 4.82 2.23
N VAL A 171 -9.89 4.51 1.07
CA VAL A 171 -10.32 5.55 0.12
C VAL A 171 -11.42 6.42 0.74
N LYS A 172 -12.40 5.83 1.41
CA LYS A 172 -13.46 6.57 2.11
C LYS A 172 -12.89 7.45 3.23
N ALA A 173 -11.90 6.96 3.98
CA ALA A 173 -11.23 7.71 5.03
C ALA A 173 -10.49 8.97 4.53
N LEU A 174 -10.19 9.08 3.22
CA LEU A 174 -9.65 10.32 2.65
C LEU A 174 -10.64 11.49 2.80
N PHE A 175 -11.94 11.23 2.66
CA PHE A 175 -12.99 12.26 2.65
C PHE A 175 -13.87 12.26 3.91
N ASP A 176 -13.82 11.19 4.70
CA ASP A 176 -14.58 11.08 5.95
C ASP A 176 -13.71 10.53 7.09
N ASN A 177 -13.31 11.43 7.99
CA ASN A 177 -12.48 11.11 9.15
C ASN A 177 -13.19 10.25 10.21
N SER A 178 -14.47 9.91 10.06
CA SER A 178 -15.15 8.93 10.92
C SER A 178 -14.93 7.48 10.45
N ILE A 179 -14.51 7.28 9.21
CA ILE A 179 -14.30 5.95 8.64
C ILE A 179 -13.02 5.32 9.17
N LYS A 180 -13.16 4.11 9.72
CA LYS A 180 -12.01 3.30 10.17
C LYS A 180 -11.35 2.62 8.97
N GLY A 181 -10.10 2.99 8.73
CA GLY A 181 -9.24 2.35 7.75
C GLY A 181 -8.47 1.14 8.28
N TYR A 182 -7.62 0.60 7.41
CA TYR A 182 -6.82 -0.59 7.65
C TYR A 182 -5.35 -0.41 7.25
N GLY A 183 -4.46 -0.84 8.12
CA GLY A 183 -3.08 -1.09 7.78
C GLY A 183 -2.84 -2.57 7.52
N VAL A 184 -1.81 -2.86 6.73
CA VAL A 184 -1.32 -4.20 6.48
C VAL A 184 0.12 -4.13 5.99
N LEU A 185 0.96 -4.98 6.57
CA LEU A 185 2.30 -5.27 6.08
C LEU A 185 2.26 -6.71 5.61
N TRP A 186 1.91 -6.93 4.35
CA TRP A 186 1.85 -8.26 3.77
C TRP A 186 2.81 -8.33 2.59
N SER A 187 3.51 -9.46 2.49
CA SER A 187 4.53 -9.74 1.47
C SER A 187 5.66 -8.71 1.35
N THR A 188 5.96 -7.87 2.33
CA THR A 188 7.14 -6.96 2.28
C THR A 188 8.33 -7.57 3.02
N GLU A 189 9.55 -7.40 2.52
CA GLU A 189 10.80 -7.69 3.25
C GLU A 189 11.34 -6.46 3.99
N ILE A 190 10.64 -5.33 3.90
CA ILE A 190 10.95 -4.11 4.65
C ILE A 190 9.92 -3.96 5.78
N HIS A 191 10.43 -3.86 7.00
CA HIS A 191 9.65 -3.77 8.23
C HIS A 191 9.90 -2.44 8.96
N PHE A 192 9.04 -2.10 9.92
CA PHE A 192 9.10 -0.81 10.63
C PHE A 192 10.42 -0.56 11.37
N GLY A 193 11.04 -1.60 11.95
CA GLY A 193 12.35 -1.48 12.60
C GLY A 193 13.52 -1.23 11.65
N MET A 194 13.30 -1.35 10.34
CA MET A 194 14.31 -1.09 9.31
C MET A 194 14.31 0.36 8.82
N PHE A 195 13.40 1.19 9.31
CA PHE A 195 13.31 2.58 8.89
C PHE A 195 14.51 3.38 9.40
N VAL A 196 15.01 4.29 8.57
CA VAL A 196 16.29 4.97 8.83
C VAL A 196 16.16 6.10 9.86
N PHE A 197 14.97 6.70 9.97
CA PHE A 197 14.73 7.89 10.79
C PHE A 197 14.64 7.58 12.28
N GLU A 198 15.24 8.41 13.14
CA GLU A 198 15.20 8.19 14.59
C GLU A 198 13.78 8.33 15.18
N ASN A 199 12.93 9.17 14.58
CA ASN A 199 11.52 9.32 14.94
C ASN A 199 10.57 8.47 14.07
N SER A 200 11.00 7.28 13.61
CA SER A 200 10.20 6.42 12.73
C SER A 200 8.82 6.07 13.31
N ALA A 201 8.71 5.85 14.63
CA ALA A 201 7.45 5.60 15.31
C ALA A 201 6.44 6.74 15.10
N GLU A 202 6.86 7.99 15.30
CA GLU A 202 6.05 9.18 15.10
C GLU A 202 5.60 9.33 13.63
N ILE A 203 6.52 9.12 12.69
CA ILE A 203 6.23 9.18 11.25
C ILE A 203 5.13 8.16 10.87
N ILE A 204 5.27 6.91 11.34
CA ILE A 204 4.29 5.86 11.07
C ILE A 204 2.94 6.20 11.70
N GLU A 205 2.93 6.71 12.94
CA GLU A 205 1.72 7.14 13.63
C GLU A 205 0.99 8.27 12.89
N VAL A 206 1.70 9.33 12.49
CA VAL A 206 1.10 10.47 11.78
C VAL A 206 0.45 10.03 10.48
N ILE A 207 1.16 9.25 9.65
CA ILE A 207 0.62 8.74 8.38
C ILE A 207 -0.58 7.84 8.64
N THR A 208 -0.47 6.90 9.58
CA THR A 208 -1.51 5.90 9.83
C THR A 208 -2.77 6.51 10.45
N LYS A 209 -2.61 7.50 11.32
CA LYS A 209 -3.71 8.21 11.98
C LYS A 209 -4.61 8.92 10.98
N ARG A 210 -4.06 9.42 9.86
CA ARG A 210 -4.84 10.05 8.79
C ARG A 210 -5.90 9.13 8.18
N PHE A 211 -5.69 7.82 8.23
CA PHE A 211 -6.62 6.79 7.77
C PHE A 211 -7.44 6.16 8.91
N ASN A 212 -7.33 6.66 10.14
CA ASN A 212 -7.92 6.03 11.34
C ASN A 212 -7.56 4.54 11.48
N ALA A 213 -6.37 4.15 11.01
CA ALA A 213 -5.96 2.75 10.92
C ALA A 213 -5.18 2.26 12.16
N ILE A 214 -4.97 3.10 13.17
CA ILE A 214 -4.35 2.68 14.45
C ILE A 214 -5.40 1.92 15.27
N ASP A 215 -5.11 0.71 15.75
CA ASP A 215 -6.04 -0.01 16.62
C ASP A 215 -5.92 0.41 18.08
N LYS A 216 -6.91 0.01 18.88
CA LYS A 216 -6.84 0.10 20.34
C LYS A 216 -5.62 -0.63 20.91
N SER A 217 -5.24 -1.75 20.29
CA SER A 217 -4.06 -2.54 20.65
C SER A 217 -2.80 -2.16 19.85
N GLY A 218 -2.83 -1.05 19.11
CA GLY A 218 -1.72 -0.54 18.31
C GLY A 218 -1.59 -1.15 16.91
N PHE A 219 -0.35 -1.32 16.46
CA PHE A 219 0.04 -1.67 15.09
C PHE A 219 0.26 -3.16 14.85
N GLY A 220 0.31 -3.98 15.91
CA GLY A 220 0.63 -5.40 15.80
C GLY A 220 -0.21 -6.16 14.78
N TYR A 221 -1.48 -5.77 14.59
CA TYR A 221 -2.38 -6.39 13.63
C TYR A 221 -1.93 -6.25 12.16
N PHE A 222 -1.02 -5.32 11.84
CA PHE A 222 -0.50 -5.14 10.48
C PHE A 222 0.24 -6.38 9.98
N TYR A 223 0.83 -7.16 10.89
CA TYR A 223 1.58 -8.38 10.59
C TYR A 223 0.77 -9.67 10.80
N GLY A 224 -0.40 -9.58 11.44
CA GLY A 224 -1.19 -10.75 11.83
C GLY A 224 -2.07 -11.27 10.71
N GLY A 225 -2.34 -12.57 10.67
CA GLY A 225 -3.29 -13.17 9.71
C GLY A 225 -4.73 -13.17 10.22
N GLN A 226 -5.69 -13.17 9.30
CA GLN A 226 -7.13 -13.24 9.56
C GLN A 226 -7.65 -12.19 10.57
N THR A 227 -7.12 -10.99 10.47
CA THR A 227 -7.42 -9.91 11.42
C THR A 227 -8.66 -9.15 10.97
N ARG A 228 -9.59 -8.88 11.90
CA ARG A 228 -10.77 -8.01 11.67
C ARG A 228 -11.66 -8.47 10.50
N GLU A 229 -11.97 -9.76 10.46
CA GLU A 229 -12.79 -10.38 9.39
C GLU A 229 -12.17 -10.28 7.98
N ARG A 230 -10.91 -9.85 7.88
CA ARG A 230 -10.15 -9.85 6.62
C ARG A 230 -9.56 -11.22 6.38
N ASN A 231 -9.52 -11.64 5.13
CA ASN A 231 -8.76 -12.80 4.66
C ASN A 231 -7.33 -12.36 4.31
N ASN A 232 -6.58 -11.89 5.30
CA ASN A 232 -5.20 -11.45 5.12
C ASN A 232 -4.21 -12.52 5.64
N PRO A 233 -3.13 -12.82 4.90
CA PRO A 233 -2.12 -13.78 5.35
C PRO A 233 -1.34 -13.25 6.56
N GLU A 234 -0.88 -14.15 7.43
CA GLU A 234 0.07 -13.79 8.49
C GLU A 234 1.45 -13.57 7.89
N HIS A 235 2.12 -12.49 8.29
CA HIS A 235 3.43 -12.18 7.74
C HIS A 235 4.46 -13.24 8.16
N PRO A 236 5.24 -13.82 7.22
CA PRO A 236 6.25 -14.84 7.53
C PRO A 236 7.32 -14.44 8.56
N ILE A 237 7.54 -13.13 8.80
CA ILE A 237 8.47 -12.64 9.81
C ILE A 237 8.06 -13.05 11.23
N ILE A 238 6.77 -13.25 11.48
CA ILE A 238 6.25 -13.62 12.82
C ILE A 238 6.77 -14.99 13.25
N GLU A 239 6.70 -15.99 12.37
CA GLU A 239 7.24 -17.32 12.67
C GLU A 239 8.77 -17.34 12.71
N LYS A 240 9.44 -16.49 11.92
CA LYS A 240 10.91 -16.32 12.02
C LYS A 240 11.31 -15.77 13.39
N ILE A 241 10.59 -14.78 13.93
CA ILE A 241 10.84 -14.22 15.26
C ILE A 241 10.55 -15.28 16.34
N LYS A 242 9.39 -15.95 16.29
CA LYS A 242 9.03 -17.00 17.27
C LYS A 242 10.03 -18.14 17.34
N SER A 243 10.61 -18.52 16.19
CA SER A 243 11.62 -19.59 16.12
C SER A 243 13.05 -19.11 16.39
N GLY A 244 13.26 -17.84 16.77
CA GLY A 244 14.58 -17.27 17.05
C GLY A 244 15.46 -17.06 15.82
N LYS A 245 14.89 -17.15 14.61
CA LYS A 245 15.59 -16.97 13.33
C LYS A 245 15.67 -15.50 12.89
N ALA A 246 14.93 -14.62 13.54
CA ALA A 246 14.93 -13.18 13.30
C ALA A 246 14.77 -12.42 14.61
N ASP A 247 15.35 -11.22 14.69
CA ASP A 247 15.21 -10.36 15.86
C ASP A 247 13.86 -9.62 15.85
N VAL A 248 13.22 -9.53 17.02
CA VAL A 248 11.94 -8.84 17.18
C VAL A 248 12.04 -7.33 16.93
N GLY A 249 13.24 -6.74 17.09
CA GLY A 249 13.51 -5.35 16.78
C GLY A 249 13.34 -5.01 15.31
N LEU A 250 13.29 -5.99 14.40
CA LEU A 250 13.00 -5.75 12.98
C LEU A 250 11.61 -5.14 12.75
N ILE A 251 10.63 -5.43 13.62
CA ILE A 251 9.25 -4.94 13.46
C ILE A 251 8.89 -3.79 14.40
N ILE A 252 9.80 -3.41 15.31
CA ILE A 252 9.60 -2.30 16.25
C ILE A 252 10.34 -1.06 15.72
N PRO A 253 9.65 0.03 15.37
CA PRO A 253 10.31 1.22 14.86
C PRO A 253 11.15 1.95 15.91
N LYS A 254 12.18 2.66 15.43
CA LYS A 254 12.93 3.62 16.25
C LYS A 254 12.01 4.69 16.82
N GLY A 255 12.32 5.15 18.05
CA GLY A 255 11.53 6.14 18.77
C GLY A 255 10.28 5.58 19.46
N SER A 256 10.05 4.27 19.42
CA SER A 256 8.95 3.63 20.15
C SER A 256 9.16 3.66 21.66
N SER A 257 8.17 4.12 22.42
CA SER A 257 8.15 4.07 23.89
C SER A 257 7.52 2.78 24.44
N ASP A 258 6.47 2.26 23.80
CA ASP A 258 5.78 1.02 24.17
C ASP A 258 5.97 -0.05 23.08
N ARG A 259 6.78 -1.07 23.36
CA ARG A 259 7.03 -2.17 22.42
C ARG A 259 5.77 -2.97 22.11
N ASN A 260 4.92 -3.23 23.11
CA ASN A 260 3.73 -4.08 22.96
C ASN A 260 2.69 -3.43 22.03
N PHE A 261 2.72 -2.10 21.88
CA PHE A 261 1.91 -1.37 20.92
C PHE A 261 2.24 -1.70 19.46
N TRP A 262 3.45 -2.19 19.17
CA TRP A 262 3.90 -2.52 17.81
C TRP A 262 3.84 -4.01 17.50
N LEU A 263 3.70 -4.85 18.54
CA LEU A 263 3.82 -6.30 18.41
C LEU A 263 2.46 -6.96 18.17
N PRO A 264 2.38 -7.94 17.26
CA PRO A 264 1.21 -8.81 17.18
C PRO A 264 1.07 -9.62 18.46
N GLU A 265 -0.14 -10.09 18.74
CA GLU A 265 -0.45 -10.69 20.05
C GLU A 265 0.40 -11.93 20.39
N LYS A 266 0.81 -12.67 19.36
CA LYS A 266 1.71 -13.83 19.49
C LYS A 266 3.13 -13.48 19.96
N LEU A 267 3.52 -12.21 19.93
CA LEU A 267 4.87 -11.73 20.25
C LEU A 267 4.90 -10.77 21.45
N LYS A 268 3.76 -10.41 22.03
CA LYS A 268 3.72 -9.52 23.19
C LYS A 268 4.29 -10.17 24.44
N GLN A 269 4.78 -9.33 25.34
CA GLN A 269 5.36 -9.70 26.65
C GLN A 269 4.42 -9.29 27.78
#